data_AF-A0A8C7HTY3-F1
#
_entry.id   AF-A0A8C7HTY3-F1
#
_cell.length_a   1.000
_cell.length_b   1.000
_cell.length_c   1.000
_cell.angle_alpha   90.00
_cell.angle_beta   90.00
_cell.angle_gamma   90.00
#
_symmetry.space_group_name_H-M   'P 1'
#
loop_
_entity.id
_entity.type
_entity.pdbx_description
1 polymer ?
#
loop_
_entity_poly.entity_id
_entity_poly.type
_entity_poly.pdbx_seq_one_letter_code
_entity_poly.pdbx_strand_id
1 'polypeptide(L)'
;MWPKSCLRNSQPVEDLELTKRRFGRAFWVVMNISWAISGTECELQKPNMTENGLGNRVLNMDTMNPNVKRVEYAVRGPIVQRALQIEKELKEGVEKPFTEVIKANIGDAHAMGQKPITFLRQVVALCTYPDLLEDDKFPEDAKNRARRILQACGGGSIGAYSASPGIEIIRQDVAKYIEKRDGGIPSDPDSIYLSTGASDAIVTMLKLLTSGEGKNRTGVMISIPQYPLYSAALAELAAVQISYYLDEDKCWSLDVNELRRAVKAAREHCNPRALCIINPGNPTGQVQSRQCIEDVIRFAAEEHLFLMADEVYQDNVYAEGCQFHSFKKVLFEMGPEYSSVVELVSFHSTSKCFMGECGFRGGYMEVVNMDPEVKLQLTKLVSVRLCPPIPGQALLDLVVNPPQPDEPSYATFIKERTANLDILAEKAKMTEQVLNTVPGIHCNPVQGAMYTFPRLSLPEKAINAAKVCLSIPLFHPPSLLIDLSFPCLFLMLSCLILPIPIPSVLLFNLLYLRVGERPGSRHVLLYEAAGGDWYLPGSR
;
A
#
# COMPACT_ATOMS: atom_id res chain seq x y z
N MET A 1 -32.40 41.87 54.18
CA MET A 1 -33.76 41.66 53.65
C MET A 1 -33.77 42.03 52.16
N TRP A 2 -34.89 41.80 51.46
CA TRP A 2 -35.20 42.22 50.08
C TRP A 2 -35.23 43.76 49.88
N PRO A 3 -35.46 44.34 48.67
CA PRO A 3 -35.87 43.74 47.38
C PRO A 3 -35.06 44.15 46.11
N LYS A 4 -35.60 43.73 44.96
CA LYS A 4 -35.10 43.77 43.57
C LYS A 4 -35.21 45.13 42.84
N SER A 5 -34.49 45.19 41.71
CA SER A 5 -34.89 45.71 40.38
C SER A 5 -34.53 47.15 39.93
N CYS A 6 -33.86 47.21 38.77
CA CYS A 6 -33.97 48.26 37.74
C CYS A 6 -33.57 47.66 36.36
N LEU A 7 -33.71 48.42 35.27
CA LEU A 7 -33.86 47.90 33.89
C LEU A 7 -32.97 48.59 32.84
N ARG A 8 -32.59 47.81 31.80
CA ARG A 8 -32.25 48.19 30.40
C ARG A 8 -31.15 49.24 30.11
N ASN A 9 -30.21 48.91 29.22
CA ASN A 9 -30.23 49.39 27.80
C ASN A 9 -29.02 48.93 26.95
N SER A 10 -29.31 48.26 25.82
CA SER A 10 -28.56 48.33 24.54
C SER A 10 -29.29 47.49 23.48
N GLN A 11 -29.31 47.92 22.21
CA GLN A 11 -30.02 47.25 21.09
C GLN A 11 -29.06 46.82 19.96
N PRO A 12 -29.52 46.02 18.96
CA PRO A 12 -28.65 45.13 18.16
C PRO A 12 -28.29 45.65 16.76
N VAL A 13 -27.36 44.95 16.09
CA VAL A 13 -27.12 45.02 14.65
C VAL A 13 -26.84 43.61 14.08
N GLU A 14 -27.74 43.19 13.18
CA GLU A 14 -27.60 42.28 12.01
C GLU A 14 -27.13 40.81 12.11
N ASP A 15 -27.72 40.01 11.20
CA ASP A 15 -27.50 38.58 10.98
C ASP A 15 -26.27 38.29 10.10
N LEU A 16 -25.74 37.07 10.21
CA LEU A 16 -24.83 36.50 9.22
C LEU A 16 -25.12 35.00 9.06
N GLU A 17 -25.79 34.64 7.95
CA GLU A 17 -26.16 33.25 7.65
C GLU A 17 -24.93 32.37 7.34
N LEU A 18 -24.34 31.79 8.39
CA LEU A 18 -23.34 30.74 8.23
C LEU A 18 -24.00 29.44 7.70
N THR A 19 -23.91 29.28 6.38
CA THR A 19 -24.50 28.18 5.62
C THR A 19 -24.22 26.80 6.23
N LYS A 20 -25.30 26.02 6.43
CA LYS A 20 -25.27 24.64 6.93
C LYS A 20 -24.65 23.67 5.90
N ARG A 21 -23.32 23.69 5.74
CA ARG A 21 -22.60 22.59 5.06
C ARG A 21 -22.70 21.33 5.92
N ARG A 22 -23.22 20.24 5.33
CA ARG A 22 -23.30 18.91 5.98
C ARG A 22 -21.89 18.36 6.17
N PHE A 23 -21.46 18.17 7.42
CA PHE A 23 -20.21 17.46 7.75
C PHE A 23 -20.37 15.96 7.47
N GLY A 24 -20.04 15.54 6.24
CA GLY A 24 -20.09 14.14 5.81
C GLY A 24 -18.77 13.41 6.06
N ARG A 25 -18.75 12.48 7.02
CA ARG A 25 -17.84 11.31 7.15
C ARG A 25 -16.37 11.53 6.70
N ALA A 26 -15.50 12.00 7.58
CA ALA A 26 -14.05 11.89 7.39
C ALA A 26 -13.26 11.81 8.71
N PHE A 27 -12.51 10.72 8.90
CA PHE A 27 -11.32 10.60 9.75
C PHE A 27 -10.50 9.43 9.19
N TRP A 28 -9.23 9.67 8.82
CA TRP A 28 -8.38 8.68 8.16
C TRP A 28 -6.92 8.83 8.62
N VAL A 29 -6.36 7.78 9.24
CA VAL A 29 -4.96 7.69 9.70
C VAL A 29 -4.52 6.23 9.58
N VAL A 30 -3.27 5.99 9.15
CA VAL A 30 -2.62 4.66 9.21
C VAL A 30 -1.28 4.81 9.96
N MET A 31 -0.81 3.77 10.66
CA MET A 31 0.44 3.77 11.45
C MET A 31 1.00 2.34 11.53
N ASN A 32 2.31 2.07 11.40
CA ASN A 32 2.77 0.70 11.06
C ASN A 32 4.20 0.32 11.57
N ILE A 33 4.40 -0.68 12.47
CA ILE A 33 5.73 -1.24 12.90
C ILE A 33 5.65 -2.77 13.19
N SER A 34 6.68 -3.60 12.87
CA SER A 34 6.82 -5.04 13.24
C SER A 34 8.06 -5.35 14.08
N TRP A 35 8.01 -6.46 14.82
CA TRP A 35 9.15 -7.11 15.52
C TRP A 35 9.19 -8.63 15.26
N ALA A 36 10.38 -9.23 15.42
CA ALA A 36 10.63 -10.67 15.30
C ALA A 36 11.42 -11.18 16.53
N ILE A 37 11.28 -12.47 16.86
CA ILE A 37 11.83 -13.07 18.09
C ILE A 37 13.19 -13.74 17.81
N SER A 38 14.20 -13.41 18.61
CA SER A 38 15.48 -14.13 18.66
C SER A 38 15.33 -15.45 19.43
N GLY A 39 15.62 -16.58 18.79
CA GLY A 39 15.56 -17.88 19.44
C GLY A 39 16.73 -18.13 20.40
N THR A 40 16.43 -18.40 21.67
CA THR A 40 17.30 -19.17 22.56
C THR A 40 16.97 -20.66 22.41
N GLU A 41 17.99 -21.51 22.27
CA GLU A 41 17.80 -22.96 22.22
C GLU A 41 17.27 -23.47 23.56
N CYS A 42 16.07 -24.05 23.53
CA CYS A 42 15.55 -24.87 24.62
C CYS A 42 15.60 -26.33 24.15
N GLU A 43 16.32 -27.19 24.85
CA GLU A 43 16.39 -28.63 24.54
C GLU A 43 15.06 -29.33 24.84
N LEU A 44 14.09 -29.17 23.93
CA LEU A 44 12.90 -30.00 23.89
C LEU A 44 13.32 -31.44 23.63
N GLN A 45 12.98 -32.34 24.56
CA GLN A 45 13.22 -33.77 24.44
C GLN A 45 12.62 -34.28 23.12
N LYS A 46 13.49 -34.76 22.22
CA LYS A 46 13.08 -35.28 20.91
C LYS A 46 12.12 -36.46 21.09
N PRO A 47 10.87 -36.39 20.59
CA PRO A 47 10.03 -37.57 20.45
C PRO A 47 10.74 -38.56 19.51
N ASN A 48 10.53 -39.87 19.73
CA ASN A 48 11.18 -40.90 18.91
C ASN A 48 10.85 -40.73 17.43
N MET A 49 11.87 -40.40 16.64
CA MET A 49 11.82 -40.39 15.18
C MET A 49 11.62 -41.82 14.67
N THR A 50 10.41 -42.15 14.23
CA THR A 50 10.16 -43.35 13.42
C THR A 50 10.46 -43.04 11.97
N GLU A 51 11.14 -43.95 11.25
CA GLU A 51 11.64 -43.73 9.88
C GLU A 51 10.54 -43.58 8.80
N ASN A 52 9.26 -43.59 9.18
CA ASN A 52 8.12 -43.19 8.36
C ASN A 52 7.10 -42.42 9.23
N GLY A 53 7.55 -41.35 9.89
CA GLY A 53 6.84 -40.58 10.91
C GLY A 53 5.58 -39.81 10.45
N LEU A 54 4.55 -40.53 10.00
CA LEU A 54 3.22 -39.99 9.78
C LEU A 54 2.51 -39.75 11.12
N GLY A 55 2.58 -38.50 11.60
CA GLY A 55 1.46 -37.97 12.38
C GLY A 55 0.18 -37.97 11.54
N ASN A 56 -1.00 -37.90 12.17
CA ASN A 56 -2.32 -38.08 11.53
C ASN A 56 -2.68 -37.10 10.38
N ARG A 57 -1.77 -36.21 9.95
CA ARG A 57 -1.92 -35.31 8.80
C ARG A 57 -0.60 -35.15 8.06
N VAL A 58 -0.62 -35.41 6.74
CA VAL A 58 0.53 -35.24 5.84
C VAL A 58 1.04 -33.80 5.83
N LEU A 59 0.14 -32.81 5.84
CA LEU A 59 0.46 -31.40 6.01
C LEU A 59 0.16 -30.96 7.44
N ASN A 60 1.19 -30.55 8.16
CA ASN A 60 1.16 -30.04 9.54
C ASN A 60 2.24 -28.96 9.73
N MET A 61 2.41 -28.42 10.94
CA MET A 61 3.36 -27.34 11.21
C MET A 61 4.83 -27.75 11.05
N ASP A 62 5.15 -29.05 11.13
CA ASP A 62 6.49 -29.58 10.95
C ASP A 62 6.77 -29.83 9.46
N THR A 63 5.84 -30.47 8.75
CA THR A 63 5.97 -30.85 7.34
C THR A 63 5.67 -29.74 6.32
N MET A 64 5.04 -28.62 6.73
CA MET A 64 4.83 -27.45 5.88
C MET A 64 6.16 -26.91 5.31
N ASN A 65 6.12 -26.36 4.10
CA ASN A 65 7.26 -25.64 3.48
C ASN A 65 7.82 -24.58 4.47
N PRO A 66 9.10 -24.69 4.89
CA PRO A 66 9.69 -23.81 5.90
C PRO A 66 9.81 -22.34 5.44
N ASN A 67 9.71 -22.05 4.15
CA ASN A 67 9.63 -20.68 3.65
C ASN A 67 8.30 -20.03 4.01
N VAL A 68 7.19 -20.75 3.80
CA VAL A 68 5.83 -20.29 4.11
C VAL A 68 5.67 -20.02 5.60
N LYS A 69 6.33 -20.81 6.47
CA LYS A 69 6.37 -20.58 7.93
C LYS A 69 6.99 -19.23 8.33
N ARG A 70 7.80 -18.60 7.45
CA ARG A 70 8.45 -17.30 7.67
C ARG A 70 7.75 -16.14 6.96
N VAL A 71 6.63 -16.37 6.27
CA VAL A 71 5.92 -15.32 5.53
C VAL A 71 5.02 -14.52 6.47
N GLU A 72 5.45 -13.30 6.81
CA GLU A 72 4.65 -12.33 7.57
C GLU A 72 3.96 -11.34 6.61
N TYR A 73 2.61 -11.35 6.54
CA TYR A 73 1.85 -10.37 5.75
C TYR A 73 0.80 -9.62 6.59
N ALA A 74 1.28 -8.58 7.24
CA ALA A 74 0.60 -7.81 8.27
C ALA A 74 -0.73 -7.15 7.91
N VAL A 75 -0.93 -6.77 6.64
CA VAL A 75 -2.11 -6.03 6.14
C VAL A 75 -3.44 -6.75 6.48
N ARG A 76 -3.38 -8.08 6.71
CA ARG A 76 -4.53 -8.91 7.08
C ARG A 76 -4.30 -9.73 8.37
N GLY A 77 -3.42 -9.25 9.26
CA GLY A 77 -3.06 -9.89 10.52
C GLY A 77 -4.13 -9.84 11.63
N PRO A 78 -3.78 -10.23 12.88
CA PRO A 78 -4.74 -10.43 13.98
C PRO A 78 -5.66 -9.25 14.30
N ILE A 79 -5.21 -8.00 14.09
CA ILE A 79 -6.04 -6.81 14.31
C ILE A 79 -7.26 -6.81 13.35
N VAL A 80 -7.12 -7.29 12.11
CA VAL A 80 -8.25 -7.43 11.18
C VAL A 80 -9.21 -8.53 11.64
N GLN A 81 -8.70 -9.61 12.23
CA GLN A 81 -9.54 -10.68 12.79
C GLN A 81 -10.35 -10.17 13.99
N ARG A 82 -9.74 -9.41 14.91
CA ARG A 82 -10.45 -8.75 16.02
C ARG A 82 -11.45 -7.71 15.52
N ALA A 83 -11.12 -6.93 14.48
CA ALA A 83 -12.05 -5.99 13.85
C ALA A 83 -13.30 -6.68 13.29
N LEU A 84 -13.13 -7.79 12.57
CA LEU A 84 -14.23 -8.61 12.06
C LEU A 84 -15.07 -9.23 13.18
N GLN A 85 -14.46 -9.60 14.30
CA GLN A 85 -15.17 -10.08 15.49
C GLN A 85 -15.98 -8.96 16.14
N ILE A 86 -15.45 -7.74 16.26
CA ILE A 86 -16.18 -6.57 16.79
C ILE A 86 -17.35 -6.19 15.85
N GLU A 87 -17.16 -6.23 14.53
CA GLU A 87 -18.25 -6.05 13.56
C GLU A 87 -19.34 -7.13 13.66
N LYS A 88 -19.01 -8.32 14.16
CA LYS A 88 -19.98 -9.38 14.47
C LYS A 88 -20.69 -9.10 15.80
N GLU A 89 -19.94 -8.80 16.86
CA GLU A 89 -20.48 -8.41 18.18
C GLU A 89 -21.51 -7.26 18.06
N LEU A 90 -21.20 -6.22 17.28
CA LEU A 90 -22.12 -5.10 17.02
C LEU A 90 -23.41 -5.53 16.28
N LYS A 91 -23.32 -6.48 15.34
CA LYS A 91 -24.49 -7.03 14.62
C LYS A 91 -25.34 -7.96 15.49
N GLU A 92 -24.73 -8.60 16.48
CA GLU A 92 -25.39 -9.43 17.48
C GLU A 92 -25.97 -8.60 18.65
N GLY A 93 -25.86 -7.26 18.59
CA GLY A 93 -26.45 -6.34 19.57
C GLY A 93 -25.62 -6.15 20.84
N VAL A 94 -24.34 -6.57 20.85
CA VAL A 94 -23.45 -6.35 21.99
C VAL A 94 -23.12 -4.86 22.10
N GLU A 95 -23.51 -4.23 23.21
CA GLU A 95 -23.21 -2.82 23.47
C GLU A 95 -21.70 -2.55 23.55
N LYS A 96 -21.30 -1.39 23.01
CA LYS A 96 -19.92 -0.88 22.94
C LYS A 96 -19.94 0.66 23.03
N PRO A 97 -18.81 1.32 23.35
CA PRO A 97 -18.64 2.78 23.21
C PRO A 97 -18.83 3.37 21.80
N PHE A 98 -19.17 2.56 20.79
CA PHE A 98 -19.19 2.93 19.37
C PHE A 98 -20.22 2.09 18.60
N THR A 99 -20.70 2.62 17.47
CA THR A 99 -21.72 1.95 16.64
C THR A 99 -21.18 1.31 15.36
N GLU A 100 -19.96 1.65 14.93
CA GLU A 100 -19.34 1.15 13.70
C GLU A 100 -17.82 1.01 13.82
N VAL A 101 -17.25 0.10 13.03
CA VAL A 101 -15.80 -0.12 12.88
C VAL A 101 -15.33 0.51 11.57
N ILE A 102 -14.52 1.56 11.65
CA ILE A 102 -13.95 2.23 10.46
C ILE A 102 -12.58 1.64 10.17
N LYS A 103 -12.47 0.96 9.03
CA LYS A 103 -11.26 0.25 8.56
C LYS A 103 -10.29 1.18 7.84
N ALA A 104 -9.53 1.99 8.58
CA ALA A 104 -8.51 2.87 8.03
C ALA A 104 -7.18 2.13 7.74
N ASN A 105 -7.22 0.95 7.10
CA ASN A 105 -6.07 0.03 7.07
C ASN A 105 -5.70 -0.55 5.70
N ILE A 106 -6.52 -0.36 4.68
CA ILE A 106 -6.23 -0.77 3.30
C ILE A 106 -6.48 0.42 2.39
N GLY A 107 -5.54 0.67 1.47
CA GLY A 107 -5.71 1.66 0.40
C GLY A 107 -6.61 1.10 -0.69
N ASP A 108 -7.90 0.92 -0.35
CA ASP A 108 -9.00 0.54 -1.23
C ASP A 108 -9.94 1.74 -1.32
N ALA A 109 -9.82 2.49 -2.42
CA ALA A 109 -10.47 3.79 -2.54
C ALA A 109 -12.01 3.67 -2.55
N HIS A 110 -12.54 2.63 -3.19
CA HIS A 110 -13.98 2.41 -3.32
C HIS A 110 -14.61 1.91 -2.02
N ALA A 111 -13.92 1.08 -1.24
CA ALA A 111 -14.35 0.74 0.12
C ALA A 111 -14.47 1.97 1.03
N MET A 112 -13.64 2.99 0.82
CA MET A 112 -13.64 4.25 1.58
C MET A 112 -14.47 5.39 0.92
N GLY A 113 -15.29 5.06 -0.09
CA GLY A 113 -16.27 5.98 -0.67
C GLY A 113 -15.75 6.93 -1.75
N GLN A 114 -14.57 6.69 -2.34
CA GLN A 114 -14.23 7.28 -3.64
C GLN A 114 -15.27 6.85 -4.68
N LYS A 115 -15.58 7.71 -5.65
CA LYS A 115 -16.49 7.37 -6.74
C LYS A 115 -15.71 6.71 -7.89
N PRO A 116 -16.19 5.57 -8.44
CA PRO A 116 -15.66 5.05 -9.69
C PRO A 116 -15.83 6.06 -10.82
N ILE A 117 -14.86 6.11 -11.73
CA ILE A 117 -14.91 6.95 -12.93
C ILE A 117 -15.92 6.35 -13.91
N THR A 118 -16.88 7.15 -14.38
CA THR A 118 -18.01 6.67 -15.19
C THR A 118 -17.56 6.07 -16.53
N PHE A 119 -16.59 6.68 -17.20
CA PHE A 119 -16.05 6.16 -18.47
C PHE A 119 -15.46 4.75 -18.35
N LEU A 120 -14.67 4.51 -17.29
CA LEU A 120 -14.07 3.20 -17.02
C LEU A 120 -15.16 2.13 -16.83
N ARG A 121 -16.24 2.47 -16.11
CA ARG A 121 -17.38 1.58 -15.89
C ARG A 121 -18.22 1.35 -17.15
N GLN A 122 -18.40 2.37 -17.99
CA GLN A 122 -19.12 2.25 -19.26
C GLN A 122 -18.43 1.26 -20.20
N VAL A 123 -17.13 1.42 -20.46
CA VAL A 123 -16.41 0.53 -21.37
C VAL A 123 -16.33 -0.90 -20.83
N VAL A 124 -16.05 -1.08 -19.53
CA VAL A 124 -16.01 -2.44 -18.94
C VAL A 124 -17.39 -3.11 -19.00
N ALA A 125 -18.50 -2.38 -18.81
CA ALA A 125 -19.85 -2.92 -18.98
C ALA A 125 -20.12 -3.34 -20.45
N LEU A 126 -19.77 -2.49 -21.42
CA LEU A 126 -19.87 -2.79 -22.85
C LEU A 126 -19.03 -4.01 -23.25
N CYS A 127 -17.82 -4.15 -22.72
CA CYS A 127 -16.98 -5.34 -22.95
C CYS A 127 -17.55 -6.61 -22.29
N THR A 128 -18.29 -6.48 -21.18
CA THR A 128 -18.86 -7.61 -20.43
C THR A 128 -20.18 -8.09 -21.04
N TYR A 129 -20.97 -7.19 -21.63
CA TYR A 129 -22.23 -7.49 -22.30
C TYR A 129 -22.31 -6.70 -23.62
N PRO A 130 -21.73 -7.22 -24.73
CA PRO A 130 -21.58 -6.49 -25.99
C PRO A 130 -22.87 -6.00 -26.64
N ASP A 131 -24.03 -6.60 -26.35
CA ASP A 131 -25.34 -6.17 -26.85
C ASP A 131 -25.66 -4.71 -26.45
N LEU A 132 -25.04 -4.20 -25.38
CA LEU A 132 -25.11 -2.78 -24.97
C LEU A 132 -24.43 -1.80 -25.95
N LEU A 133 -23.68 -2.28 -26.95
CA LEU A 133 -23.14 -1.44 -28.02
C LEU A 133 -24.25 -0.77 -28.85
N GLU A 134 -25.45 -1.34 -28.86
CA GLU A 134 -26.62 -0.77 -29.55
C GLU A 134 -27.47 0.15 -28.63
N ASP A 135 -27.19 0.20 -27.32
CA ASP A 135 -27.92 1.06 -26.37
C ASP A 135 -27.51 2.54 -26.49
N ASP A 136 -28.48 3.44 -26.59
CA ASP A 136 -28.32 4.88 -26.83
C ASP A 136 -27.73 5.67 -25.65
N LYS A 137 -27.67 5.08 -24.44
CA LYS A 137 -27.17 5.73 -23.21
C LYS A 137 -25.65 5.68 -23.07
N PHE A 138 -24.97 4.90 -23.91
CA PHE A 138 -23.51 4.79 -23.90
C PHE A 138 -22.89 5.72 -24.95
N PRO A 139 -21.90 6.57 -24.58
CA PRO A 139 -21.29 7.50 -25.52
C PRO A 139 -20.40 6.76 -26.52
N GLU A 140 -20.28 7.31 -27.73
CA GLU A 140 -19.69 6.62 -28.88
C GLU A 140 -18.18 6.37 -28.73
N ASP A 141 -17.46 7.19 -27.95
CA ASP A 141 -16.06 6.95 -27.58
C ASP A 141 -15.90 5.71 -26.70
N ALA A 142 -16.79 5.52 -25.71
CA ALA A 142 -16.82 4.32 -24.88
C ALA A 142 -17.17 3.08 -25.71
N LYS A 143 -18.14 3.18 -26.64
CA LYS A 143 -18.45 2.12 -27.60
C LYS A 143 -17.25 1.78 -28.49
N ASN A 144 -16.52 2.79 -28.98
CA ASN A 144 -15.32 2.57 -29.81
C ASN A 144 -14.16 1.93 -29.02
N ARG A 145 -13.91 2.33 -27.77
CA ARG A 145 -12.95 1.60 -26.90
C ARG A 145 -13.38 0.15 -26.69
N ALA A 146 -14.65 -0.10 -26.40
CA ALA A 146 -15.17 -1.46 -26.21
C ALA A 146 -15.03 -2.33 -27.46
N ARG A 147 -15.47 -1.84 -28.64
CA ARG A 147 -15.30 -2.55 -29.93
C ARG A 147 -13.83 -2.88 -30.21
N ARG A 148 -12.91 -1.92 -30.00
CA ARG A 148 -11.47 -2.10 -30.17
C ARG A 148 -10.90 -3.20 -29.26
N ILE A 149 -11.26 -3.19 -27.98
CA ILE A 149 -10.81 -4.21 -27.01
C ILE A 149 -11.37 -5.59 -27.38
N LEU A 150 -12.66 -5.68 -27.71
CA LEU A 150 -13.30 -6.94 -28.11
C LEU A 150 -12.70 -7.50 -29.40
N GLN A 151 -12.40 -6.67 -30.40
CA GLN A 151 -11.74 -7.07 -31.66
C GLN A 151 -10.34 -7.66 -31.43
N ALA A 152 -9.63 -7.24 -30.39
CA ALA A 152 -8.33 -7.80 -30.01
C ALA A 152 -8.42 -9.06 -29.12
N CYS A 153 -9.63 -9.50 -28.78
CA CYS A 153 -9.88 -10.72 -28.01
C CYS A 153 -10.29 -11.90 -28.90
N GLY A 154 -9.84 -13.11 -28.57
CA GLY A 154 -10.23 -14.33 -29.26
C GLY A 154 -11.76 -14.51 -29.28
N GLY A 155 -12.34 -14.65 -30.48
CA GLY A 155 -13.79 -14.80 -30.63
C GLY A 155 -14.62 -13.58 -30.23
N GLY A 156 -14.02 -12.38 -30.11
CA GLY A 156 -14.73 -11.17 -29.74
C GLY A 156 -15.14 -11.09 -28.26
N SER A 157 -14.49 -11.85 -27.37
CA SER A 157 -14.93 -12.01 -25.97
C SER A 157 -13.82 -11.83 -24.95
N ILE A 158 -14.07 -11.00 -23.91
CA ILE A 158 -13.17 -10.86 -22.75
C ILE A 158 -13.13 -12.09 -21.83
N GLY A 159 -13.88 -13.15 -22.16
CA GLY A 159 -13.78 -14.47 -21.51
C GLY A 159 -12.72 -15.40 -22.12
N ALA A 160 -12.08 -15.01 -23.22
CA ALA A 160 -10.98 -15.74 -23.83
C ALA A 160 -9.65 -15.55 -23.08
N TYR A 161 -8.63 -16.35 -23.42
CA TYR A 161 -7.25 -16.05 -23.07
C TYR A 161 -6.66 -15.04 -24.06
N SER A 162 -5.83 -14.12 -23.58
CA SER A 162 -4.94 -13.30 -24.42
C SER A 162 -3.57 -13.98 -24.61
N ALA A 163 -2.68 -13.35 -25.38
CA ALA A 163 -1.26 -13.64 -25.29
C ALA A 163 -0.75 -13.45 -23.84
N SER A 164 0.28 -14.19 -23.43
CA SER A 164 0.75 -14.22 -22.04
C SER A 164 1.35 -12.90 -21.52
N PRO A 165 2.08 -12.10 -22.32
CA PRO A 165 2.45 -10.73 -21.93
C PRO A 165 1.26 -9.75 -21.89
N GLY A 166 0.06 -10.18 -22.31
CA GLY A 166 -1.14 -9.35 -22.44
C GLY A 166 -1.49 -9.01 -23.90
N ILE A 167 -2.69 -8.46 -24.09
CA ILE A 167 -3.23 -8.03 -25.38
C ILE A 167 -2.30 -6.98 -26.02
N GLU A 168 -1.90 -7.22 -27.26
CA GLU A 168 -0.88 -6.44 -27.96
C GLU A 168 -1.23 -4.95 -28.07
N ILE A 169 -2.45 -4.60 -28.51
CA ILE A 169 -2.85 -3.19 -28.64
C ILE A 169 -2.83 -2.43 -27.30
N ILE A 170 -2.98 -3.14 -26.17
CA ILE A 170 -2.92 -2.56 -24.82
C ILE A 170 -1.46 -2.39 -24.41
N ARG A 171 -0.56 -3.32 -24.74
CA ARG A 171 0.90 -3.14 -24.60
C ARG A 171 1.40 -1.95 -25.41
N GLN A 172 0.92 -1.79 -26.65
CA GLN A 172 1.24 -0.65 -27.50
C GLN A 172 0.75 0.68 -26.91
N ASP A 173 -0.40 0.73 -26.26
CA ASP A 173 -0.91 1.95 -25.63
C ASP A 173 -0.26 2.27 -24.28
N VAL A 174 0.12 1.25 -23.51
CA VAL A 174 1.00 1.41 -22.33
C VAL A 174 2.33 2.05 -22.75
N ALA A 175 2.96 1.56 -23.83
CA ALA A 175 4.20 2.13 -24.35
C ALA A 175 4.05 3.60 -24.78
N LYS A 176 3.00 3.95 -25.53
CA LYS A 176 2.69 5.35 -25.93
C LYS A 176 2.43 6.25 -24.72
N TYR A 177 1.76 5.74 -23.69
CA TYR A 177 1.53 6.46 -22.44
C TYR A 177 2.85 6.74 -21.72
N ILE A 178 3.73 5.75 -21.61
CA ILE A 178 5.07 5.89 -21.01
C ILE A 178 5.89 6.92 -21.79
N GLU A 179 5.92 6.84 -23.11
CA GLU A 179 6.61 7.81 -23.98
C GLU A 179 6.07 9.24 -23.78
N LYS A 180 4.74 9.41 -23.79
CA LYS A 180 4.08 10.70 -23.57
C LYS A 180 4.33 11.26 -22.16
N ARG A 181 4.30 10.42 -21.13
CA ARG A 181 4.60 10.74 -19.72
C ARG A 181 6.06 11.17 -19.55
N ASP A 182 6.98 10.42 -20.15
CA ASP A 182 8.42 10.62 -19.98
C ASP A 182 8.96 11.76 -20.86
N GLY A 183 8.19 12.24 -21.85
CA GLY A 183 8.47 13.44 -22.64
C GLY A 183 9.05 13.16 -24.03
N GLY A 184 8.64 12.07 -24.66
CA GLY A 184 9.17 11.61 -25.95
C GLY A 184 10.33 10.62 -25.85
N ILE A 185 10.61 10.10 -24.64
CA ILE A 185 11.58 9.01 -24.42
C ILE A 185 10.88 7.70 -24.78
N PRO A 186 11.26 6.99 -25.86
CA PRO A 186 10.50 5.85 -26.36
C PRO A 186 10.28 4.74 -25.33
N SER A 187 9.26 3.91 -25.56
CA SER A 187 8.99 2.68 -24.84
C SER A 187 8.67 1.58 -25.86
N ASP A 188 9.15 0.36 -25.61
CA ASP A 188 8.96 -0.78 -26.50
C ASP A 188 7.76 -1.62 -26.02
N PRO A 189 6.70 -1.81 -26.84
CA PRO A 189 5.58 -2.68 -26.50
C PRO A 189 5.99 -4.11 -26.12
N ASP A 190 7.03 -4.67 -26.73
CA ASP A 190 7.56 -6.01 -26.42
C ASP A 190 8.44 -6.05 -25.16
N SER A 191 8.64 -4.91 -24.50
CA SER A 191 9.20 -4.77 -23.16
C SER A 191 8.15 -4.49 -22.09
N ILE A 192 6.86 -4.41 -22.48
CA ILE A 192 5.71 -4.32 -21.58
C ILE A 192 5.13 -5.72 -21.31
N TYR A 193 4.94 -6.03 -20.02
CA TYR A 193 4.22 -7.22 -19.56
C TYR A 193 3.03 -6.78 -18.70
N LEU A 194 1.81 -7.08 -19.15
CA LEU A 194 0.60 -6.86 -18.35
C LEU A 194 0.52 -7.91 -17.22
N SER A 195 -0.12 -7.56 -16.09
CA SER A 195 -0.08 -8.36 -14.86
C SER A 195 -1.39 -8.30 -14.07
N THR A 196 -1.56 -9.19 -13.09
CA THR A 196 -2.72 -9.24 -12.17
C THR A 196 -2.64 -8.15 -11.08
N GLY A 197 -2.34 -6.92 -11.50
CA GLY A 197 -1.86 -5.79 -10.72
C GLY A 197 -0.37 -5.89 -10.38
N ALA A 198 0.26 -4.76 -10.06
CA ALA A 198 1.71 -4.69 -9.80
C ALA A 198 2.24 -5.76 -8.82
N SER A 199 1.47 -6.17 -7.82
CA SER A 199 1.86 -7.23 -6.87
C SER A 199 2.26 -8.54 -7.56
N ASP A 200 1.62 -8.86 -8.68
CA ASP A 200 1.84 -10.06 -9.48
C ASP A 200 3.12 -9.97 -10.31
N ALA A 201 3.39 -8.76 -10.85
CA ALA A 201 4.63 -8.44 -11.56
C ALA A 201 5.85 -8.42 -10.62
N ILE A 202 5.73 -7.77 -9.45
CA ILE A 202 6.76 -7.73 -8.41
C ILE A 202 7.18 -9.15 -7.98
N VAL A 203 6.20 -10.01 -7.65
CA VAL A 203 6.48 -11.40 -7.26
C VAL A 203 7.07 -12.22 -8.42
N THR A 204 6.69 -11.93 -9.67
CA THR A 204 7.27 -12.59 -10.86
C THR A 204 8.74 -12.18 -11.07
N MET A 205 9.08 -10.90 -10.89
CA MET A 205 10.45 -10.41 -10.97
C MET A 205 11.32 -10.92 -9.82
N LEU A 206 10.82 -10.94 -8.58
CA LEU A 206 11.54 -11.55 -7.46
C LEU A 206 11.76 -13.06 -7.69
N LYS A 207 10.81 -13.77 -8.31
CA LYS A 207 10.96 -15.19 -8.72
C LYS A 207 12.06 -15.39 -9.76
N LEU A 208 12.26 -14.44 -10.67
CA LEU A 208 13.32 -14.47 -11.69
C LEU A 208 14.71 -14.12 -11.12
N LEU A 209 14.77 -13.21 -10.14
CA LEU A 209 16.02 -12.73 -9.52
C LEU A 209 16.55 -13.64 -8.39
N THR A 210 15.69 -14.45 -7.77
CA THR A 210 16.08 -15.26 -6.59
C THR A 210 16.83 -16.53 -6.99
N SER A 211 18.05 -16.66 -6.48
CA SER A 211 19.02 -17.69 -6.87
C SER A 211 20.06 -17.94 -5.76
N GLY A 212 20.75 -19.09 -5.80
CA GLY A 212 21.91 -19.37 -4.97
C GLY A 212 21.62 -19.68 -3.49
N GLU A 213 22.66 -20.13 -2.79
CA GLU A 213 22.61 -20.51 -1.37
C GLU A 213 23.79 -19.92 -0.57
N GLY A 214 23.70 -19.95 0.76
CA GLY A 214 24.72 -19.38 1.65
C GLY A 214 25.02 -17.92 1.31
N LYS A 215 26.31 -17.58 1.15
CA LYS A 215 26.74 -16.23 0.75
C LYS A 215 26.39 -15.86 -0.69
N ASN A 216 26.14 -16.82 -1.57
CA ASN A 216 25.80 -16.56 -2.99
C ASN A 216 24.30 -16.35 -3.20
N ARG A 217 23.50 -16.53 -2.15
CA ARG A 217 22.04 -16.36 -2.13
C ARG A 217 21.64 -14.93 -2.45
N THR A 218 20.69 -14.73 -3.36
CA THR A 218 20.17 -13.42 -3.77
C THR A 218 19.73 -12.61 -2.55
N GLY A 219 20.38 -11.48 -2.34
CA GLY A 219 19.96 -10.40 -1.46
C GLY A 219 19.22 -9.31 -2.23
N VAL A 220 18.09 -8.84 -1.69
CA VAL A 220 17.29 -7.76 -2.27
C VAL A 220 17.16 -6.63 -1.26
N MET A 221 17.51 -5.42 -1.68
CA MET A 221 17.43 -4.21 -0.87
C MET A 221 16.02 -3.65 -0.86
N ILE A 222 15.45 -3.46 0.33
CA ILE A 222 14.12 -2.87 0.51
C ILE A 222 14.14 -1.83 1.65
N SER A 223 13.27 -0.83 1.55
CA SER A 223 13.21 0.27 2.52
C SER A 223 12.72 -0.19 3.90
N ILE A 224 13.06 0.57 4.93
CA ILE A 224 12.40 0.53 6.22
C ILE A 224 11.93 1.97 6.54
N PRO A 225 10.62 2.21 6.68
CA PRO A 225 9.51 1.25 6.47
C PRO A 225 9.28 0.88 4.98
N GLN A 226 8.52 -0.19 4.73
CA GLN A 226 8.16 -0.68 3.38
C GLN A 226 6.73 -1.25 3.32
N TYR A 227 6.20 -1.36 2.10
CA TYR A 227 4.97 -2.10 1.80
C TYR A 227 5.21 -3.62 1.91
N PRO A 228 4.65 -4.34 2.91
CA PRO A 228 5.11 -5.69 3.29
C PRO A 228 4.90 -6.83 2.29
N LEU A 229 4.48 -6.54 1.05
CA LEU A 229 4.57 -7.50 -0.05
C LEU A 229 6.03 -7.93 -0.28
N TYR A 230 6.98 -7.00 -0.21
CA TYR A 230 8.39 -7.30 -0.48
C TYR A 230 8.96 -8.27 0.56
N SER A 231 8.88 -7.93 1.86
CA SER A 231 9.35 -8.83 2.92
C SER A 231 8.66 -10.21 2.88
N ALA A 232 7.36 -10.26 2.60
CA ALA A 232 6.61 -11.51 2.46
C ALA A 232 7.09 -12.36 1.27
N ALA A 233 7.29 -11.75 0.10
CA ALA A 233 7.76 -12.45 -1.10
C ALA A 233 9.21 -12.94 -0.96
N LEU A 234 10.09 -12.13 -0.36
CA LEU A 234 11.47 -12.54 -0.09
C LEU A 234 11.52 -13.75 0.87
N ALA A 235 10.63 -13.81 1.85
CA ALA A 235 10.50 -14.96 2.75
C ALA A 235 9.98 -16.22 2.04
N GLU A 236 8.94 -16.11 1.19
CA GLU A 236 8.37 -17.19 0.36
C GLU A 236 9.44 -17.81 -0.55
N LEU A 237 10.21 -16.95 -1.21
CA LEU A 237 11.22 -17.33 -2.20
C LEU A 237 12.54 -17.78 -1.59
N ALA A 238 12.70 -17.63 -0.28
CA ALA A 238 13.99 -17.74 0.39
C ALA A 238 15.09 -16.86 -0.26
N ALA A 239 14.76 -15.64 -0.67
CA ALA A 239 15.77 -14.59 -0.82
C ALA A 239 16.28 -14.13 0.56
N VAL A 240 17.30 -13.26 0.58
CA VAL A 240 17.74 -12.53 1.78
C VAL A 240 17.25 -11.09 1.68
N GLN A 241 16.59 -10.59 2.72
CA GLN A 241 16.23 -9.17 2.78
C GLN A 241 17.43 -8.36 3.25
N ILE A 242 17.74 -7.28 2.54
CA ILE A 242 18.70 -6.26 2.93
C ILE A 242 17.88 -5.01 3.27
N SER A 243 17.80 -4.67 4.55
CA SER A 243 17.10 -3.45 4.98
C SER A 243 17.99 -2.22 4.80
N TYR A 244 17.50 -1.21 4.08
CA TYR A 244 18.01 0.16 4.15
C TYR A 244 16.97 1.06 4.81
N TYR A 245 17.40 2.04 5.60
CA TYR A 245 16.48 2.94 6.32
C TYR A 245 16.19 4.21 5.50
N LEU A 246 14.94 4.68 5.56
CA LEU A 246 14.56 5.98 5.02
C LEU A 246 14.77 7.06 6.09
N ASP A 247 15.20 8.26 5.69
CA ASP A 247 15.53 9.34 6.62
C ASP A 247 14.27 10.09 7.06
N GLU A 248 13.75 9.77 8.25
CA GLU A 248 12.57 10.42 8.82
C GLU A 248 12.73 11.94 8.96
N ASP A 249 13.86 12.40 9.49
CA ASP A 249 14.12 13.83 9.73
C ASP A 249 14.28 14.62 8.41
N LYS A 250 14.62 13.93 7.30
CA LYS A 250 14.59 14.46 5.92
C LYS A 250 13.38 13.96 5.11
N CYS A 251 12.18 13.96 5.71
CA CYS A 251 10.90 13.68 5.02
C CYS A 251 10.83 12.31 4.30
N TRP A 252 11.43 11.27 4.88
CA TRP A 252 11.54 9.91 4.33
C TRP A 252 12.31 9.82 3.00
N SER A 253 13.24 10.74 2.74
CA SER A 253 14.15 10.65 1.58
C SER A 253 15.10 9.46 1.67
N LEU A 254 15.65 9.05 0.52
CA LEU A 254 16.72 8.05 0.42
C LEU A 254 18.09 8.70 0.64
N ASP A 255 18.99 8.02 1.35
CA ASP A 255 20.39 8.44 1.50
C ASP A 255 21.30 7.35 0.88
N VAL A 256 22.11 7.73 -0.11
CA VAL A 256 23.04 6.80 -0.78
C VAL A 256 24.13 6.29 0.16
N ASN A 257 24.49 7.03 1.22
CA ASN A 257 25.43 6.54 2.24
C ASN A 257 24.84 5.38 3.05
N GLU A 258 23.53 5.43 3.32
CA GLU A 258 22.77 4.36 3.96
C GLU A 258 22.63 3.15 3.03
N LEU A 259 22.36 3.36 1.73
CA LEU A 259 22.37 2.29 0.73
C LEU A 259 23.74 1.59 0.64
N ARG A 260 24.84 2.35 0.60
CA ARG A 260 26.22 1.82 0.63
C ARG A 260 26.52 1.05 1.93
N ARG A 261 26.07 1.54 3.09
CA ARG A 261 26.18 0.83 4.38
C ARG A 261 25.47 -0.52 4.33
N ALA A 262 24.23 -0.54 3.83
CA ALA A 262 23.41 -1.74 3.73
C ALA A 262 24.01 -2.80 2.80
N VAL A 263 24.45 -2.41 1.59
CA VAL A 263 25.16 -3.32 0.65
C VAL A 263 26.44 -3.87 1.26
N LYS A 264 27.27 -3.01 1.87
CA LYS A 264 28.55 -3.42 2.44
C LYS A 264 28.38 -4.47 3.55
N ALA A 265 27.42 -4.29 4.45
CA ALA A 265 27.11 -5.26 5.49
C ALA A 265 26.54 -6.57 4.90
N ALA A 266 25.61 -6.45 3.93
CA ALA A 266 24.96 -7.60 3.32
C ALA A 266 25.92 -8.57 2.61
N ARG A 267 27.00 -8.04 1.99
CA ARG A 267 28.06 -8.82 1.32
C ARG A 267 28.80 -9.80 2.24
N GLU A 268 28.68 -9.66 3.56
CA GLU A 268 29.24 -10.64 4.51
C GLU A 268 28.47 -11.97 4.51
N HIS A 269 27.17 -11.96 4.17
CA HIS A 269 26.25 -13.09 4.38
C HIS A 269 25.30 -13.40 3.21
N CYS A 270 25.24 -12.57 2.16
CA CYS A 270 24.47 -12.80 0.93
C CYS A 270 25.06 -12.03 -0.26
N ASN A 271 24.48 -12.20 -1.45
CA ASN A 271 24.88 -11.51 -2.67
C ASN A 271 23.83 -10.46 -3.04
N PRO A 272 24.03 -9.16 -2.76
CA PRO A 272 23.09 -8.11 -3.18
C PRO A 272 22.96 -8.07 -4.71
N ARG A 273 21.74 -8.21 -5.24
CA ARG A 273 21.48 -8.21 -6.70
C ARG A 273 20.41 -7.23 -7.16
N ALA A 274 19.56 -6.72 -6.28
CA ALA A 274 18.45 -5.86 -6.66
C ALA A 274 18.12 -4.82 -5.59
N LEU A 275 17.58 -3.68 -6.02
CA LEU A 275 17.18 -2.56 -5.19
C LEU A 275 15.74 -2.14 -5.49
N CYS A 276 14.84 -2.38 -4.53
CA CYS A 276 13.46 -1.94 -4.59
C CYS A 276 13.31 -0.51 -4.06
N ILE A 277 12.75 0.37 -4.87
CA ILE A 277 12.35 1.74 -4.52
C ILE A 277 10.85 1.87 -4.68
N ILE A 278 10.17 2.52 -3.73
CA ILE A 278 8.73 2.80 -3.80
C ILE A 278 8.55 4.32 -3.91
N ASN A 279 7.99 4.81 -5.02
CA ASN A 279 7.89 6.24 -5.31
C ASN A 279 6.64 6.59 -6.15
N PRO A 280 5.66 7.35 -5.63
CA PRO A 280 5.52 7.83 -4.25
C PRO A 280 5.43 6.70 -3.21
N GLY A 281 6.00 6.93 -2.03
CA GLY A 281 6.28 5.88 -1.05
C GLY A 281 5.10 5.37 -0.24
N ASN A 282 5.16 4.08 0.12
CA ASN A 282 4.18 3.38 0.93
C ASN A 282 4.92 2.59 2.04
N PRO A 283 4.66 2.86 3.33
CA PRO A 283 3.56 3.64 3.91
C PRO A 283 3.82 5.15 4.10
N THR A 284 4.99 5.65 3.70
CA THR A 284 5.52 6.96 4.14
C THR A 284 5.00 8.20 3.43
N GLY A 285 4.38 8.07 2.25
CA GLY A 285 3.71 9.18 1.56
C GLY A 285 4.63 10.25 0.95
N GLN A 286 5.94 10.01 0.89
CA GLN A 286 6.91 10.93 0.30
C GLN A 286 7.03 10.76 -1.23
N VAL A 287 7.58 11.76 -1.90
CA VAL A 287 7.89 11.80 -3.34
C VAL A 287 9.37 12.11 -3.51
N GLN A 288 10.12 11.19 -4.11
CA GLN A 288 11.57 11.35 -4.28
C GLN A 288 11.88 12.41 -5.35
N SER A 289 12.83 13.30 -5.07
CA SER A 289 13.25 14.34 -6.01
C SER A 289 14.02 13.75 -7.19
N ARG A 290 14.06 14.47 -8.33
CA ARG A 290 14.84 14.06 -9.51
C ARG A 290 16.32 13.79 -9.17
N GLN A 291 16.93 14.63 -8.33
CA GLN A 291 18.31 14.46 -7.86
C GLN A 291 18.50 13.16 -7.09
N CYS A 292 17.61 12.86 -6.14
CA CYS A 292 17.62 11.61 -5.38
C CYS A 292 17.54 10.37 -6.29
N ILE A 293 16.70 10.43 -7.33
CA ILE A 293 16.56 9.36 -8.31
C ILE A 293 17.86 9.17 -9.12
N GLU A 294 18.51 10.25 -9.57
CA GLU A 294 19.84 10.14 -10.21
C GLU A 294 20.90 9.55 -9.28
N ASP A 295 20.92 9.98 -8.01
CA ASP A 295 21.90 9.52 -7.02
C ASP A 295 21.75 8.01 -6.76
N VAL A 296 20.50 7.51 -6.75
CA VAL A 296 20.17 6.08 -6.67
C VAL A 296 20.54 5.32 -7.96
N ILE A 297 20.35 5.91 -9.14
CA ILE A 297 20.73 5.27 -10.42
C ILE A 297 22.26 5.16 -10.54
N ARG A 298 23.01 6.20 -10.14
CA ARG A 298 24.48 6.14 -10.07
C ARG A 298 24.95 5.04 -9.12
N PHE A 299 24.38 5.00 -7.91
CA PHE A 299 24.65 3.92 -6.94
C PHE A 299 24.35 2.51 -7.48
N ALA A 300 23.22 2.33 -8.17
CA ALA A 300 22.85 1.03 -8.73
C ALA A 300 23.77 0.59 -9.89
N ALA A 301 24.26 1.54 -10.70
CA ALA A 301 25.27 1.29 -11.72
C ALA A 301 26.63 0.89 -11.10
N GLU A 302 27.09 1.62 -10.08
CA GLU A 302 28.34 1.34 -9.36
C GLU A 302 28.36 -0.03 -8.67
N GLU A 303 27.25 -0.43 -8.05
CA GLU A 303 27.15 -1.67 -7.26
C GLU A 303 26.58 -2.86 -8.06
N HIS A 304 26.28 -2.67 -9.35
CA HIS A 304 25.64 -3.62 -10.27
C HIS A 304 24.32 -4.23 -9.74
N LEU A 305 23.37 -3.35 -9.39
CA LEU A 305 22.06 -3.72 -8.83
C LEU A 305 20.91 -3.55 -9.83
N PHE A 306 20.08 -4.57 -9.97
CA PHE A 306 18.83 -4.51 -10.74
C PHE A 306 17.83 -3.58 -10.04
N LEU A 307 17.39 -2.49 -10.69
CA LEU A 307 16.43 -1.55 -10.12
C LEU A 307 14.99 -2.08 -10.23
N MET A 308 14.24 -1.98 -9.14
CA MET A 308 12.82 -2.33 -9.06
C MET A 308 12.02 -1.12 -8.57
N ALA A 309 11.45 -0.36 -9.51
CA ALA A 309 10.72 0.88 -9.25
C ALA A 309 9.21 0.64 -9.12
N ASP A 310 8.69 0.73 -7.90
CA ASP A 310 7.26 0.61 -7.58
C ASP A 310 6.57 1.98 -7.73
N GLU A 311 6.11 2.28 -8.94
CA GLU A 311 5.56 3.57 -9.36
C GLU A 311 4.01 3.60 -9.31
N VAL A 312 3.37 2.70 -8.56
CA VAL A 312 1.90 2.50 -8.51
C VAL A 312 1.10 3.68 -7.97
N TYR A 313 1.77 4.72 -7.48
CA TYR A 313 1.18 5.94 -6.94
C TYR A 313 1.46 7.20 -7.77
N GLN A 314 1.97 7.07 -9.00
CA GLN A 314 2.49 8.20 -9.79
C GLN A 314 1.50 9.36 -10.07
N ASP A 315 0.20 9.09 -10.22
CA ASP A 315 -0.85 10.13 -10.31
C ASP A 315 -1.14 10.84 -8.97
N ASN A 316 -0.72 10.29 -7.83
CA ASN A 316 -0.99 10.82 -6.49
C ASN A 316 0.22 11.57 -5.94
N VAL A 317 0.36 12.83 -6.37
CA VAL A 317 1.29 13.82 -5.81
C VAL A 317 0.48 15.05 -5.40
N TYR A 318 0.69 15.55 -4.18
CA TYR A 318 -0.15 16.57 -3.53
C TYR A 318 0.62 17.79 -3.03
N ALA A 319 1.88 17.62 -2.61
CA ALA A 319 2.65 18.72 -2.03
C ALA A 319 3.16 19.67 -3.11
N GLU A 320 3.09 20.97 -2.81
CA GLU A 320 3.62 22.03 -3.65
C GLU A 320 5.14 21.84 -3.88
N GLY A 321 5.58 22.04 -5.12
CA GLY A 321 6.97 21.81 -5.53
C GLY A 321 7.37 20.33 -5.69
N CYS A 322 6.52 19.36 -5.33
CA CYS A 322 6.76 17.94 -5.60
C CYS A 322 6.24 17.57 -6.99
N GLN A 323 7.00 16.75 -7.72
CA GLN A 323 6.60 16.19 -9.02
C GLN A 323 7.00 14.71 -9.08
N PHE A 324 6.15 13.89 -9.70
CA PHE A 324 6.54 12.52 -10.03
C PHE A 324 7.55 12.54 -11.19
N HIS A 325 8.70 11.90 -10.98
CA HIS A 325 9.65 11.56 -12.02
C HIS A 325 9.77 10.03 -12.05
N SER A 326 9.60 9.42 -13.22
CA SER A 326 9.79 7.97 -13.38
C SER A 326 11.27 7.61 -13.38
N PHE A 327 11.61 6.42 -12.87
CA PHE A 327 12.98 5.92 -12.92
C PHE A 327 13.47 5.78 -14.37
N LYS A 328 12.59 5.36 -15.30
CA LYS A 328 12.88 5.34 -16.73
C LYS A 328 13.24 6.71 -17.27
N LYS A 329 12.46 7.76 -16.98
CA LYS A 329 12.76 9.11 -17.49
C LYS A 329 14.13 9.57 -17.05
N VAL A 330 14.42 9.48 -15.75
CA VAL A 330 15.70 9.95 -15.20
C VAL A 330 16.87 9.11 -15.73
N LEU A 331 16.71 7.78 -15.81
CA LEU A 331 17.72 6.87 -16.36
C LEU A 331 18.11 7.22 -17.81
N PHE A 332 17.13 7.54 -18.67
CA PHE A 332 17.40 7.95 -20.06
C PHE A 332 17.91 9.40 -20.17
N GLU A 333 17.46 10.31 -19.31
CA GLU A 333 18.00 11.68 -19.24
C GLU A 333 19.48 11.72 -18.79
N MET A 334 19.93 10.74 -17.99
CA MET A 334 21.34 10.58 -17.60
C MET A 334 22.24 10.07 -18.74
N GLY A 335 21.67 9.69 -19.89
CA GLY A 335 22.40 9.29 -21.09
C GLY A 335 22.93 7.85 -21.08
N PRO A 336 23.59 7.42 -22.18
CA PRO A 336 23.91 6.02 -22.45
C PRO A 336 24.90 5.38 -21.48
N GLU A 337 25.68 6.18 -20.73
CA GLU A 337 26.51 5.74 -19.61
C GLU A 337 25.70 4.94 -18.56
N TYR A 338 24.42 5.29 -18.38
CA TYR A 338 23.49 4.61 -17.49
C TYR A 338 22.38 3.90 -18.27
N SER A 339 21.78 4.58 -19.25
CA SER A 339 20.58 4.12 -19.94
C SER A 339 20.79 2.87 -20.82
N SER A 340 22.03 2.47 -21.08
CA SER A 340 22.37 1.25 -21.82
C SER A 340 22.99 0.13 -20.96
N VAL A 341 23.10 0.33 -19.63
CA VAL A 341 23.73 -0.66 -18.72
C VAL A 341 22.94 -0.97 -17.46
N VAL A 342 22.14 -0.03 -16.93
CA VAL A 342 21.37 -0.26 -15.70
C VAL A 342 20.11 -1.07 -16.04
N GLU A 343 20.01 -2.29 -15.50
CA GLU A 343 18.79 -3.09 -15.54
C GLU A 343 17.71 -2.44 -14.66
N LEU A 344 16.51 -2.25 -15.21
CA LEU A 344 15.38 -1.62 -14.52
C LEU A 344 14.07 -2.36 -14.84
N VAL A 345 13.22 -2.51 -13.84
CA VAL A 345 11.78 -2.77 -14.01
C VAL A 345 10.96 -1.69 -13.30
N SER A 346 10.00 -1.10 -14.01
CA SER A 346 9.03 -0.12 -13.47
C SER A 346 7.63 -0.73 -13.40
N PHE A 347 6.95 -0.63 -12.26
CA PHE A 347 5.64 -1.24 -11.99
C PHE A 347 4.50 -0.22 -11.93
N HIS A 348 3.35 -0.57 -12.51
CA HIS A 348 2.12 0.23 -12.40
C HIS A 348 0.85 -0.63 -12.19
N SER A 349 -0.25 -0.01 -11.73
CA SER A 349 -1.46 -0.72 -11.30
C SER A 349 -2.72 0.13 -11.41
N THR A 350 -3.82 -0.43 -11.91
CA THR A 350 -5.14 0.22 -11.93
C THR A 350 -5.78 0.35 -10.54
N SER A 351 -5.12 -0.18 -9.51
CA SER A 351 -5.69 -0.31 -8.16
C SER A 351 -5.73 0.99 -7.36
N LYS A 352 -4.97 2.01 -7.74
CA LYS A 352 -4.64 3.18 -6.90
C LYS A 352 -5.13 4.49 -7.50
N CYS A 353 -4.79 5.61 -6.88
CA CYS A 353 -5.03 6.96 -7.42
C CYS A 353 -6.50 7.26 -7.76
N PHE A 354 -6.74 8.22 -8.66
CA PHE A 354 -8.08 8.69 -9.06
C PHE A 354 -8.98 7.59 -9.63
N MET A 355 -8.39 6.53 -10.19
CA MET A 355 -9.07 5.36 -10.75
C MET A 355 -9.55 4.39 -9.66
N GLY A 356 -8.71 4.04 -8.67
CA GLY A 356 -9.10 3.34 -7.45
C GLY A 356 -9.60 1.88 -7.59
N GLU A 357 -9.46 1.27 -8.77
CA GLU A 357 -10.11 0.01 -9.13
C GLU A 357 -9.37 -1.25 -8.64
N CYS A 358 -9.15 -1.33 -7.32
CA CYS A 358 -8.48 -2.44 -6.63
C CYS A 358 -8.96 -3.85 -7.03
N GLY A 359 -10.26 -4.00 -7.29
CA GLY A 359 -10.91 -5.29 -7.56
C GLY A 359 -10.65 -5.88 -8.95
N PHE A 360 -10.42 -5.04 -9.98
CA PHE A 360 -10.25 -5.51 -11.36
C PHE A 360 -8.87 -6.09 -11.67
N ARG A 361 -7.90 -5.91 -10.77
CA ARG A 361 -6.55 -6.50 -10.86
C ARG A 361 -5.78 -6.15 -12.14
N GLY A 362 -5.94 -4.94 -12.67
CA GLY A 362 -5.12 -4.45 -13.79
C GLY A 362 -3.76 -3.91 -13.34
N GLY A 363 -2.73 -4.09 -14.16
CA GLY A 363 -1.39 -3.51 -13.97
C GLY A 363 -0.41 -3.93 -15.05
N TYR A 364 0.79 -3.36 -15.03
CA TYR A 364 1.88 -3.73 -15.94
C TYR A 364 3.25 -3.61 -15.26
N MET A 365 4.25 -4.18 -15.91
CA MET A 365 5.65 -3.82 -15.74
C MET A 365 6.30 -3.52 -17.09
N GLU A 366 7.18 -2.52 -17.12
CA GLU A 366 8.10 -2.24 -18.22
C GLU A 366 9.50 -2.69 -17.80
N VAL A 367 10.20 -3.40 -18.69
CA VAL A 367 11.53 -3.96 -18.43
C VAL A 367 12.57 -3.33 -19.37
N VAL A 368 13.65 -2.77 -18.81
CA VAL A 368 14.71 -2.07 -19.52
C VAL A 368 16.07 -2.75 -19.25
N ASN A 369 16.89 -2.89 -20.30
CA ASN A 369 18.25 -3.46 -20.29
C ASN A 369 18.41 -4.91 -19.78
N MET A 370 17.32 -5.62 -19.45
CA MET A 370 17.37 -7.06 -19.11
C MET A 370 17.99 -7.89 -20.25
N ASP A 371 18.86 -8.82 -19.88
CA ASP A 371 19.46 -9.81 -20.79
C ASP A 371 18.40 -10.53 -21.67
N PRO A 372 18.63 -10.68 -23.00
CA PRO A 372 17.66 -11.30 -23.90
C PRO A 372 17.28 -12.75 -23.57
N GLU A 373 18.21 -13.59 -23.09
CA GLU A 373 17.90 -14.98 -22.71
C GLU A 373 17.09 -15.03 -21.40
N VAL A 374 17.37 -14.12 -20.47
CA VAL A 374 16.58 -13.90 -19.25
C VAL A 374 15.17 -13.38 -19.61
N LYS A 375 15.03 -12.48 -20.59
CA LYS A 375 13.73 -12.00 -21.09
C LYS A 375 12.90 -13.13 -21.73
N LEU A 376 13.54 -14.12 -22.37
CA LEU A 376 12.87 -15.35 -22.80
C LEU A 376 12.39 -16.21 -21.61
N GLN A 377 13.19 -16.35 -20.54
CA GLN A 377 12.73 -17.05 -19.33
C GLN A 377 11.61 -16.29 -18.59
N LEU A 378 11.61 -14.96 -18.58
CA LEU A 378 10.49 -14.15 -18.07
C LEU A 378 9.20 -14.42 -18.86
N THR A 379 9.30 -14.44 -20.19
CA THR A 379 8.17 -14.70 -21.09
C THR A 379 7.59 -16.11 -20.89
N LYS A 380 8.45 -17.10 -20.65
CA LYS A 380 8.08 -18.46 -20.23
C LYS A 380 7.47 -18.52 -18.83
N LEU A 381 7.96 -17.72 -17.88
CA LEU A 381 7.45 -17.68 -16.50
C LEU A 381 6.02 -17.11 -16.44
N VAL A 382 5.70 -16.10 -17.26
CA VAL A 382 4.31 -15.59 -17.37
C VAL A 382 3.40 -16.56 -18.15
N SER A 383 3.90 -17.28 -19.16
CA SER A 383 3.06 -18.18 -19.96
C SER A 383 2.60 -19.44 -19.22
N VAL A 384 3.34 -19.90 -18.19
CA VAL A 384 2.87 -20.94 -17.25
C VAL A 384 1.57 -20.54 -16.54
N ARG A 385 1.24 -19.24 -16.49
CA ARG A 385 0.05 -18.67 -15.83
C ARG A 385 -1.02 -18.24 -16.85
N LEU A 386 -0.89 -18.68 -18.11
CA LEU A 386 -1.72 -18.38 -19.28
C LEU A 386 -1.70 -16.88 -19.65
N CYS A 387 -2.48 -16.05 -18.98
CA CYS A 387 -2.46 -14.58 -19.13
C CYS A 387 -3.13 -13.88 -17.93
N PRO A 388 -2.94 -12.56 -17.73
CA PRO A 388 -3.74 -11.78 -16.79
C PRO A 388 -5.22 -11.76 -17.18
N PRO A 389 -6.17 -11.58 -16.24
CA PRO A 389 -7.59 -11.47 -16.57
C PRO A 389 -7.88 -10.29 -17.51
N ILE A 390 -8.51 -10.53 -18.66
CA ILE A 390 -8.80 -9.49 -19.66
C ILE A 390 -9.56 -8.27 -19.09
N PRO A 391 -10.54 -8.38 -18.16
CA PRO A 391 -11.15 -7.20 -17.55
C PRO A 391 -10.16 -6.23 -16.89
N GLY A 392 -9.06 -6.75 -16.32
CA GLY A 392 -7.98 -5.94 -15.74
C GLY A 392 -7.08 -5.32 -16.81
N GLN A 393 -6.85 -6.02 -17.93
CA GLN A 393 -6.12 -5.49 -19.09
C GLN A 393 -6.94 -4.38 -19.79
N ALA A 394 -8.21 -4.63 -20.06
CA ALA A 394 -9.16 -3.69 -20.66
C ALA A 394 -9.31 -2.41 -19.82
N LEU A 395 -9.38 -2.54 -18.50
CA LEU A 395 -9.38 -1.38 -17.62
C LEU A 395 -8.06 -0.58 -17.68
N LEU A 396 -6.93 -1.27 -17.80
CA LEU A 396 -5.62 -0.62 -17.92
C LEU A 396 -5.51 0.18 -19.23
N ASP A 397 -6.01 -0.32 -20.36
CA ASP A 397 -6.09 0.41 -21.64
C ASP A 397 -6.70 1.81 -21.44
N LEU A 398 -7.78 1.89 -20.66
CA LEU A 398 -8.52 3.14 -20.40
C LEU A 398 -7.85 4.07 -19.40
N VAL A 399 -6.92 3.56 -18.60
CA VAL A 399 -6.07 4.34 -17.69
C VAL A 399 -4.92 5.00 -18.45
N VAL A 400 -4.33 4.28 -19.42
CA VAL A 400 -3.19 4.75 -20.23
C VAL A 400 -3.62 5.53 -21.47
N ASN A 401 -4.78 5.18 -22.04
CA ASN A 401 -5.46 5.84 -23.15
C ASN A 401 -6.87 6.33 -22.73
N PRO A 402 -6.94 7.37 -21.86
CA PRO A 402 -8.20 8.01 -21.48
C PRO A 402 -8.84 8.76 -22.66
N PRO A 403 -10.06 9.30 -22.51
CA PRO A 403 -10.67 10.18 -23.51
C PRO A 403 -9.77 11.36 -23.88
N GLN A 404 -9.76 11.76 -25.15
CA GLN A 404 -9.06 12.94 -25.67
C GLN A 404 -9.99 14.18 -25.69
N PRO A 405 -9.48 15.43 -25.78
CA PRO A 405 -10.28 16.65 -25.59
C PRO A 405 -11.48 16.85 -26.54
N ASP A 406 -11.48 16.16 -27.68
CA ASP A 406 -12.51 16.12 -28.71
C ASP A 406 -13.53 14.97 -28.53
N GLU A 407 -13.32 14.05 -27.59
CA GLU A 407 -14.18 12.89 -27.34
C GLU A 407 -15.31 13.18 -26.32
N PRO A 408 -16.56 12.69 -26.53
CA PRO A 408 -17.72 13.02 -25.71
C PRO A 408 -17.57 12.84 -24.19
N SER A 409 -16.81 11.85 -23.74
CA SER A 409 -16.65 11.52 -22.32
C SER A 409 -15.60 12.39 -21.61
N TYR A 410 -14.79 13.15 -22.33
CA TYR A 410 -13.63 13.90 -21.78
C TYR A 410 -14.00 14.86 -20.65
N ALA A 411 -15.01 15.71 -20.85
CA ALA A 411 -15.42 16.70 -19.86
C ALA A 411 -15.88 16.04 -18.54
N THR A 412 -16.53 14.87 -18.62
CA THR A 412 -16.93 14.08 -17.45
C THR A 412 -15.72 13.39 -16.81
N PHE A 413 -14.88 12.72 -17.61
CA PHE A 413 -13.68 12.02 -17.14
C PHE A 413 -12.71 12.95 -16.40
N ILE A 414 -12.40 14.11 -16.97
CA ILE A 414 -11.50 15.10 -16.35
C ILE A 414 -12.11 15.66 -15.06
N LYS A 415 -13.41 15.94 -15.03
CA LYS A 415 -14.12 16.39 -13.83
C LYS A 415 -14.08 15.37 -12.70
N GLU A 416 -14.28 14.09 -13.01
CA GLU A 416 -14.23 12.99 -12.04
C GLU A 416 -12.81 12.69 -11.56
N ARG A 417 -11.84 12.65 -12.47
CA ARG A 417 -10.40 12.52 -12.15
C ARG A 417 -9.95 13.63 -11.22
N THR A 418 -10.23 14.88 -11.57
CA THR A 418 -9.83 16.06 -10.79
C THR A 418 -10.49 16.05 -9.42
N ALA A 419 -11.81 15.84 -9.34
CA ALA A 419 -12.50 15.75 -8.06
C ALA A 419 -11.99 14.62 -7.14
N ASN A 420 -11.61 13.46 -7.70
CA ASN A 420 -11.00 12.39 -6.90
C ASN A 420 -9.59 12.77 -6.41
N LEU A 421 -8.76 13.45 -7.22
CA LEU A 421 -7.42 13.91 -6.81
C LEU A 421 -7.49 15.05 -5.78
N ASP A 422 -8.35 16.05 -5.99
CA ASP A 422 -8.55 17.19 -5.07
C ASP A 422 -8.96 16.71 -3.68
N ILE A 423 -9.91 15.77 -3.62
CA ILE A 423 -10.40 15.17 -2.36
C ILE A 423 -9.30 14.36 -1.66
N LEU A 424 -8.36 13.75 -2.40
CA LEU A 424 -7.22 13.06 -1.81
C LEU A 424 -6.17 14.05 -1.26
N ALA A 425 -5.87 15.13 -1.99
CA ALA A 425 -4.97 16.19 -1.56
C ALA A 425 -5.49 16.95 -0.32
N GLU A 426 -6.78 17.29 -0.30
CA GLU A 426 -7.46 17.91 0.85
C GLU A 426 -7.34 17.02 2.09
N LYS A 427 -7.63 15.71 1.95
CA LYS A 427 -7.51 14.73 3.04
C LYS A 427 -6.07 14.55 3.51
N ALA A 428 -5.10 14.46 2.61
CA ALA A 428 -3.69 14.33 2.95
C ALA A 428 -3.23 15.48 3.86
N LYS A 429 -3.47 16.73 3.42
CA LYS A 429 -3.17 17.94 4.17
C LYS A 429 -3.93 18.04 5.50
N MET A 430 -5.22 17.69 5.51
CA MET A 430 -6.02 17.73 6.74
C MET A 430 -5.55 16.69 7.77
N THR A 431 -5.21 15.46 7.34
CA THR A 431 -4.69 14.42 8.23
C THR A 431 -3.32 14.81 8.80
N GLU A 432 -2.41 15.34 7.98
CA GLU A 432 -1.10 15.87 8.41
C GLU A 432 -1.26 16.95 9.49
N GLN A 433 -2.12 17.93 9.24
CA GLN A 433 -2.40 19.04 10.16
C GLN A 433 -3.01 18.52 11.47
N VAL A 434 -4.04 17.68 11.40
CA VAL A 434 -4.70 17.14 12.60
C VAL A 434 -3.73 16.31 13.44
N LEU A 435 -2.93 15.43 12.84
CA LEU A 435 -1.95 14.61 13.57
C LEU A 435 -0.92 15.46 14.32
N ASN A 436 -0.39 16.50 13.69
CA ASN A 436 0.58 17.40 14.32
C ASN A 436 -0.02 18.33 15.39
N THR A 437 -1.36 18.33 15.61
CA THR A 437 -1.97 18.99 16.80
C THR A 437 -2.01 18.10 18.05
N VAL A 438 -1.74 16.80 17.93
CA VAL A 438 -1.86 15.85 19.05
C VAL A 438 -0.53 15.74 19.81
N PRO A 439 -0.46 16.10 21.11
CA PRO A 439 0.78 16.02 21.88
C PRO A 439 1.35 14.60 21.91
N GLY A 440 2.63 14.47 21.55
CA GLY A 440 3.31 13.17 21.44
C GLY A 440 3.15 12.48 20.09
N ILE A 441 2.47 13.08 19.11
CA ILE A 441 2.45 12.64 17.71
C ILE A 441 3.21 13.66 16.85
N HIS A 442 3.98 13.17 15.89
CA HIS A 442 4.56 13.98 14.82
C HIS A 442 4.29 13.32 13.47
N CYS A 443 3.88 14.08 12.46
CA CYS A 443 3.65 13.58 11.10
C CYS A 443 4.48 14.38 10.08
N ASN A 444 5.27 13.66 9.28
CA ASN A 444 5.94 14.23 8.12
C ASN A 444 4.95 14.71 7.04
N PRO A 445 5.36 15.63 6.15
CA PRO A 445 4.51 16.13 5.06
C PRO A 445 4.02 15.02 4.12
N VAL A 446 2.73 15.04 3.79
CA VAL A 446 2.09 13.98 3.00
C VAL A 446 2.14 14.34 1.51
N GLN A 447 3.31 14.12 0.92
CA GLN A 447 3.63 14.56 -0.45
C GLN A 447 2.87 13.81 -1.55
N GLY A 448 2.41 12.57 -1.29
CA GLY A 448 1.72 11.73 -2.27
C GLY A 448 1.16 10.42 -1.71
N ALA A 449 1.00 9.43 -2.60
CA ALA A 449 0.44 8.10 -2.32
C ALA A 449 -0.99 8.12 -1.72
N MET A 450 -1.26 7.39 -0.64
CA MET A 450 -2.57 7.35 0.05
C MET A 450 -2.42 7.16 1.58
N TYR A 451 -1.24 7.44 2.12
CA TYR A 451 -0.85 7.03 3.46
C TYR A 451 -0.09 8.12 4.19
N THR A 452 -0.18 8.06 5.51
CA THR A 452 0.65 8.83 6.44
C THR A 452 1.43 7.86 7.30
N PHE A 453 2.60 8.28 7.78
CA PHE A 453 3.40 7.50 8.72
C PHE A 453 3.87 8.42 9.87
N PRO A 454 2.99 8.72 10.84
CA PRO A 454 3.36 9.54 11.98
C PRO A 454 4.12 8.74 13.05
N ARG A 455 5.04 9.42 13.73
CA ARG A 455 5.83 8.93 14.86
C ARG A 455 5.12 9.19 16.18
N LEU A 456 5.20 8.23 17.10
CA LEU A 456 4.72 8.37 18.48
C LEU A 456 5.90 8.58 19.43
N SER A 457 5.77 9.57 20.30
CA SER A 457 6.64 9.77 21.47
C SER A 457 5.96 9.14 22.69
N LEU A 458 6.60 8.12 23.26
CA LEU A 458 5.95 7.19 24.18
C LEU A 458 6.61 7.21 25.56
N PRO A 459 5.86 7.31 26.67
CA PRO A 459 6.43 7.38 28.01
C PRO A 459 7.01 6.03 28.45
N GLU A 460 8.01 6.02 29.32
CA GLU A 460 8.65 4.77 29.76
C GLU A 460 7.68 3.78 30.44
N LYS A 461 6.64 4.30 31.11
CA LYS A 461 5.55 3.48 31.67
C LYS A 461 4.79 2.70 30.59
N ALA A 462 4.62 3.27 29.40
CA ALA A 462 4.13 2.56 28.23
C ALA A 462 5.10 1.42 27.87
N ILE A 463 6.38 1.78 27.76
CA ILE A 463 7.44 0.89 27.28
C ILE A 463 7.65 -0.32 28.20
N ASN A 464 7.38 -0.20 29.49
CA ASN A 464 7.52 -1.30 30.42
C ASN A 464 6.23 -2.15 30.55
N ALA A 465 5.03 -1.55 30.46
CA ALA A 465 3.78 -2.31 30.34
C ALA A 465 3.73 -3.17 29.06
N ALA A 466 4.29 -2.65 27.96
CA ALA A 466 4.46 -3.35 26.70
C ALA A 466 5.23 -4.67 26.85
N LYS A 467 6.45 -4.59 27.40
CA LYS A 467 7.37 -5.73 27.55
C LYS A 467 6.78 -6.84 28.42
N VAL A 468 6.06 -6.47 29.49
CA VAL A 468 5.41 -7.43 30.39
C VAL A 468 4.42 -8.31 29.61
N CYS A 469 3.49 -7.72 28.86
CA CYS A 469 2.48 -8.54 28.17
C CYS A 469 3.01 -9.25 26.91
N LEU A 470 4.10 -8.78 26.29
CA LEU A 470 4.83 -9.51 25.25
C LEU A 470 5.59 -10.73 25.80
N SER A 471 5.90 -10.77 27.11
CA SER A 471 6.63 -11.87 27.76
C SER A 471 5.76 -13.08 28.15
N ILE A 472 4.44 -13.02 27.95
CA ILE A 472 3.50 -14.10 28.28
C ILE A 472 3.43 -15.10 27.10
N PRO A 473 3.75 -16.40 27.28
CA PRO A 473 3.67 -17.37 26.20
C PRO A 473 2.24 -17.56 25.66
N LEU A 474 2.06 -17.37 24.35
CA LEU A 474 0.79 -17.57 23.64
C LEU A 474 0.48 -19.07 23.42
N PHE A 475 0.28 -19.80 24.52
CA PHE A 475 0.03 -21.25 24.57
C PHE A 475 -1.26 -21.64 25.33
N HIS A 476 -2.29 -20.78 25.30
CA HIS A 476 -3.62 -21.10 25.84
C HIS A 476 -4.77 -20.77 24.85
N PRO A 477 -5.97 -21.37 25.05
CA PRO A 477 -7.07 -21.25 24.09
C PRO A 477 -7.60 -19.81 23.91
N PRO A 478 -8.38 -19.54 22.83
CA PRO A 478 -8.90 -18.20 22.53
C PRO A 478 -9.75 -17.53 23.63
N SER A 479 -10.18 -18.28 24.65
CA SER A 479 -10.91 -17.78 25.82
C SER A 479 -10.04 -17.03 26.84
N LEU A 480 -8.71 -17.16 26.82
CA LEU A 480 -7.82 -16.49 27.78
C LEU A 480 -7.30 -15.11 27.32
N LEU A 481 -7.60 -14.70 26.09
CA LEU A 481 -7.26 -13.36 25.56
C LEU A 481 -8.22 -12.24 26.04
N ILE A 482 -9.11 -12.55 26.99
CA ILE A 482 -10.18 -11.66 27.46
C ILE A 482 -9.68 -10.67 28.54
N ASP A 483 -8.70 -11.07 29.37
CA ASP A 483 -8.31 -10.34 30.59
C ASP A 483 -7.11 -9.38 30.42
N LEU A 484 -6.55 -9.24 29.21
CA LEU A 484 -5.45 -8.31 28.96
C LEU A 484 -5.94 -6.85 28.95
N SER A 485 -5.75 -6.17 30.08
CA SER A 485 -6.20 -4.79 30.28
C SER A 485 -5.80 -3.87 29.12
N PHE A 486 -6.76 -3.06 28.67
CA PHE A 486 -6.68 -2.30 27.41
C PHE A 486 -5.42 -1.44 27.23
N PRO A 487 -4.84 -0.79 28.27
CA PRO A 487 -3.55 -0.11 28.15
C PRO A 487 -2.46 -1.05 27.64
N CYS A 488 -2.31 -2.25 28.20
CA CYS A 488 -1.24 -3.16 27.79
C CYS A 488 -1.28 -3.47 26.29
N LEU A 489 -2.46 -3.59 25.65
CA LEU A 489 -2.54 -3.82 24.21
C LEU A 489 -2.16 -2.60 23.36
N PHE A 490 -2.46 -1.38 23.79
CA PHE A 490 -2.00 -0.15 23.13
C PHE A 490 -0.48 0.06 23.29
N LEU A 491 0.03 -0.29 24.47
CA LEU A 491 1.40 -0.03 24.87
C LEU A 491 2.34 -1.11 24.27
N MET A 492 1.93 -2.39 24.25
CA MET A 492 2.63 -3.50 23.56
C MET A 492 3.06 -3.16 22.14
N LEU A 493 2.17 -2.53 21.37
CA LEU A 493 2.36 -2.30 19.94
C LEU A 493 3.16 -1.03 19.64
N SER A 494 3.10 -0.04 20.52
CA SER A 494 3.74 1.25 20.30
C SER A 494 5.22 1.25 20.71
N CYS A 495 5.57 0.53 21.77
CA CYS A 495 6.81 0.72 22.52
C CYS A 495 8.03 -0.04 22.00
N LEU A 496 8.08 -0.24 20.68
CA LEU A 496 8.94 -1.18 19.99
C LEU A 496 10.10 -0.46 19.25
N ILE A 497 10.74 0.47 19.96
CA ILE A 497 11.88 1.27 19.49
C ILE A 497 12.92 1.34 20.62
N LEU A 498 13.92 0.46 20.57
CA LEU A 498 15.26 0.51 21.22
C LEU A 498 16.05 -0.72 20.69
N PRO A 499 17.40 -0.78 20.79
CA PRO A 499 18.20 -1.25 19.66
C PRO A 499 18.36 -2.79 19.54
N ILE A 500 17.57 -3.40 18.66
CA ILE A 500 17.85 -4.70 18.04
C ILE A 500 17.55 -4.59 16.53
N PRO A 501 18.44 -5.00 15.61
CA PRO A 501 18.19 -4.92 14.18
C PRO A 501 17.19 -5.99 13.73
N ILE A 502 15.97 -5.57 13.37
CA ILE A 502 14.89 -6.47 12.93
C ILE A 502 14.41 -6.11 11.51
N PRO A 503 14.24 -7.10 10.61
CA PRO A 503 13.98 -6.85 9.19
C PRO A 503 12.52 -7.09 8.76
N SER A 504 11.49 -6.74 9.55
CA SER A 504 10.10 -6.77 9.03
C SER A 504 9.31 -5.51 9.44
N VAL A 505 8.18 -5.25 8.75
CA VAL A 505 7.31 -4.09 8.97
C VAL A 505 5.85 -4.57 9.01
N LEU A 506 5.13 -4.28 10.11
CA LEU A 506 3.75 -4.70 10.33
C LEU A 506 2.89 -3.48 10.09
N LEU A 507 1.76 -3.62 9.38
CA LEU A 507 0.73 -2.59 9.44
C LEU A 507 0.02 -2.66 10.79
N PHE A 508 -0.09 -1.53 11.51
CA PHE A 508 -1.09 -1.40 12.56
C PHE A 508 -2.35 -0.83 11.93
N ASN A 509 -3.39 -1.65 12.01
CA ASN A 509 -4.68 -1.31 11.46
C ASN A 509 -5.39 -0.44 12.51
N LEU A 510 -5.22 0.90 12.43
CA LEU A 510 -6.00 1.82 13.26
C LEU A 510 -7.48 1.66 12.92
N LEU A 511 -8.28 1.38 13.95
CA LEU A 511 -9.71 1.21 13.86
C LEU A 511 -10.35 2.48 14.44
N TYR A 512 -10.94 3.31 13.58
CA TYR A 512 -11.65 4.50 14.03
C TYR A 512 -13.08 4.11 14.41
N LEU A 513 -13.62 4.77 15.44
CA LEU A 513 -14.83 4.30 16.14
C LEU A 513 -15.74 5.53 16.36
N ARG A 514 -16.93 5.52 15.76
CA ARG A 514 -17.78 6.72 15.69
C ARG A 514 -18.75 6.82 16.87
N VAL A 515 -18.89 8.03 17.40
CA VAL A 515 -19.89 8.44 18.41
C VAL A 515 -20.92 9.39 17.77
N GLY A 516 -22.15 9.38 18.29
CA GLY A 516 -23.35 9.95 17.65
C GLY A 516 -23.47 11.48 17.57
N GLU A 517 -24.48 11.93 16.83
CA GLU A 517 -24.66 13.32 16.37
C GLU A 517 -25.39 14.21 17.41
N ARG A 518 -24.64 14.82 18.35
CA ARG A 518 -25.17 15.88 19.24
C ARG A 518 -24.24 17.11 19.31
N PRO A 519 -24.78 18.36 19.30
CA PRO A 519 -23.98 19.58 19.48
C PRO A 519 -23.30 19.64 20.85
N GLY A 520 -22.12 20.25 20.91
CA GLY A 520 -21.33 20.37 22.15
C GLY A 520 -20.47 19.13 22.48
N SER A 521 -20.38 18.18 21.55
CA SER A 521 -19.48 17.02 21.66
C SER A 521 -18.00 17.44 21.60
N ARG A 522 -17.22 17.03 22.61
CA ARG A 522 -15.76 16.95 22.48
C ARG A 522 -15.42 15.76 21.58
N HIS A 523 -14.36 15.85 20.79
CA HIS A 523 -13.79 14.65 20.17
C HIS A 523 -13.20 13.76 21.28
N VAL A 524 -13.57 12.47 21.29
CA VAL A 524 -13.08 11.49 22.25
C VAL A 524 -12.60 10.26 21.48
N LEU A 525 -11.32 9.93 21.60
CA LEU A 525 -10.82 8.58 21.32
C LEU A 525 -11.33 7.67 22.45
N LEU A 526 -12.36 6.88 22.19
CA LEU A 526 -12.94 6.00 23.20
C LEU A 526 -12.21 4.65 23.26
N TYR A 527 -11.45 4.48 24.35
CA TYR A 527 -11.48 3.23 25.09
C TYR A 527 -12.59 3.30 26.14
N GLU A 528 -13.39 2.25 26.25
CA GLU A 528 -14.30 2.00 27.38
C GLU A 528 -14.23 0.51 27.72
N ALA A 529 -14.49 0.18 28.98
CA ALA A 529 -14.48 -1.18 29.51
C ALA A 529 -15.76 -1.41 30.34
N ALA A 530 -16.18 -2.67 30.44
CA ALA A 530 -17.24 -3.11 31.33
C ALA A 530 -16.77 -4.37 32.09
N GLY A 531 -16.73 -4.38 33.41
CA GLY A 531 -16.95 -3.28 34.36
C GLY A 531 -16.75 -3.73 35.81
N GLY A 532 -16.73 -2.79 36.77
CA GLY A 532 -16.64 -3.12 38.20
C GLY A 532 -15.97 -2.03 39.06
N ASP A 533 -16.81 -1.15 39.61
CA ASP A 533 -16.53 -0.21 40.72
C ASP A 533 -15.46 0.89 40.57
N TRP A 534 -15.55 1.87 41.49
CA TRP A 534 -14.98 3.21 41.39
C TRP A 534 -14.06 3.56 42.56
N TYR A 535 -12.95 4.26 42.31
CA TYR A 535 -12.31 5.12 43.33
C TYR A 535 -11.68 6.39 42.72
N LEU A 536 -11.77 7.51 43.47
CA LEU A 536 -11.21 8.81 43.12
C LEU A 536 -9.99 9.15 44.00
N PRO A 537 -8.85 9.57 43.42
CA PRO A 537 -7.91 10.47 44.06
C PRO A 537 -8.44 11.91 43.94
N GLY A 538 -8.57 12.62 45.05
CA GLY A 538 -9.18 13.95 45.08
C GLY A 538 -8.25 15.10 44.69
N SER A 539 -8.82 16.10 44.01
CA SER A 539 -8.43 17.52 43.99
C SER A 539 -6.98 17.91 44.34
N ARG A 540 -6.20 18.31 43.32
CA ARG A 540 -5.83 19.72 43.14
C ARG A 540 -5.47 20.00 41.67
#